data_AF-A0A1H8SFS5-F1
#
_entry.id   AF-A0A1H8SFS5-F1
#
_cell.length_a   1.000
_cell.length_b   1.000
_cell.length_c   1.000
_cell.angle_alpha   90.00
_cell.angle_beta   90.00
_cell.angle_gamma   90.00
#
_symmetry.space_group_name_H-M   'P 1'
#
loop_
_entity.id
_entity.type
_entity.pdbx_description
1 polymer ?
#
loop_
_entity_poly.entity_id
_entity_poly.type
_entity_poly.pdbx_seq_one_letter_code
_entity_poly.pdbx_strand_id
1 'polypeptide(L)' 'MNIHKRTRLTLLDRQEIWRLYQTWLWKVVQLAEHFHVSRPTIYDVLKRARLQEFTPRNSTNQRFKTLQYGLKRLAKVEQT' A
#
# COMPACT_ATOMS: atom_id res chain seq x y z
N MET A 1 0.26 -9.49 -10.15
CA MET A 1 0.23 -8.46 -9.07
C MET A 1 -0.58 -7.27 -9.57
N ASN A 2 -1.76 -6.98 -9.01
CA ASN A 2 -2.57 -5.83 -9.45
C ASN A 2 -2.06 -4.56 -8.74
N ILE A 3 -1.23 -3.78 -9.43
CA ILE A 3 -0.60 -2.58 -8.91
C ILE A 3 -1.24 -1.38 -9.59
N HIS A 4 -1.68 -0.41 -8.79
CA HIS A 4 -2.25 0.82 -9.33
C HIS A 4 -1.18 1.61 -10.12
N LYS A 5 -1.53 2.16 -11.28
CA LYS A 5 -0.61 2.90 -12.19
C LYS A 5 0.18 4.05 -11.56
N ARG A 6 -0.30 4.62 -10.44
CA ARG A 6 0.37 5.70 -9.68
C ARG A 6 1.19 5.21 -8.48
N THR A 7 1.40 3.90 -8.36
CA THR A 7 2.20 3.35 -7.26
C THR A 7 3.67 3.70 -7.48
N ARG A 8 4.25 4.49 -6.57
CA ARG A 8 5.67 4.89 -6.65
C ARG A 8 6.65 3.86 -6.09
N LEU A 9 6.19 2.98 -5.20
CA LEU A 9 6.98 1.91 -4.59
C LEU A 9 6.32 0.57 -4.83
N THR A 10 7.01 -0.29 -5.58
CA THR A 10 6.63 -1.68 -5.78
C THR A 10 6.76 -2.47 -4.47
N LEU A 11 6.26 -3.72 -4.45
CA LEU A 11 6.42 -4.55 -3.25
C LEU A 11 7.89 -4.92 -3.01
N LEU A 12 8.64 -5.15 -4.10
CA LEU A 12 10.07 -5.44 -4.05
C LEU A 12 10.82 -4.25 -3.45
N ASP A 13 10.48 -3.02 -3.85
CA ASP A 13 11.09 -1.81 -3.27
C ASP A 13 10.80 -1.71 -1.77
N ARG A 14 9.60 -2.08 -1.30
CA ARG A 14 9.28 -2.06 0.13
C ARG A 14 10.06 -3.09 0.93
N GLN A 15 10.26 -4.28 0.37
CA GLN A 15 11.11 -5.31 0.96
C GLN A 15 12.57 -4.86 1.00
N GLU A 16 13.04 -4.23 -0.07
CA GLU A 16 14.39 -3.71 -0.15
C GLU A 16 14.63 -2.55 0.83
N ILE A 17 13.70 -1.61 0.93
CA ILE A 17 13.71 -0.54 1.96
C ILE A 17 13.82 -1.16 3.35
N TRP A 18 13.06 -2.22 3.64
CA TRP A 18 13.11 -2.91 4.93
C TRP A 18 14.47 -3.58 5.16
N ARG A 19 14.99 -4.30 4.17
CA ARG A 19 16.31 -4.94 4.22
C ARG A 19 17.41 -3.92 4.49
N LEU A 20 17.44 -2.82 3.73
CA LEU A 20 18.43 -1.76 3.89
C LEU A 20 18.30 -1.07 5.24
N TYR A 21 17.08 -0.81 5.71
CA TYR A 21 16.85 -0.22 7.03
C TYR A 21 17.37 -1.10 8.17
N GLN A 22 17.26 -2.42 8.05
CA GLN A 22 17.77 -3.36 9.05
C GLN A 22 19.29 -3.40 9.15
N THR A 23 20.02 -2.96 8.11
CA THR A 23 21.49 -2.90 8.15
C THR A 23 22.03 -1.78 9.03
N TRP A 24 21.19 -0.84 9.48
CA TRP A 24 21.56 0.37 10.25
C TRP A 24 22.54 1.34 9.56
N LEU A 25 22.99 1.03 8.34
CA LEU A 25 23.87 1.89 7.54
C LEU A 25 23.10 3.01 6.82
N TRP A 26 21.79 2.81 6.63
CA TRP A 26 20.94 3.69 5.84
C TRP A 26 20.09 4.60 6.71
N LYS A 27 20.26 5.92 6.55
CA LYS A 27 19.36 6.91 7.13
C LYS A 27 18.08 7.03 6.30
N VAL A 28 16.99 7.41 6.94
CA VAL A 28 15.69 7.64 6.28
C VAL A 28 15.78 8.67 5.14
N VAL A 29 16.66 9.67 5.26
CA VAL A 29 16.90 10.68 4.21
C VAL A 29 17.51 10.03 2.96
N GLN A 30 18.53 9.19 3.15
CA GLN A 30 19.20 8.48 2.05
C GLN A 30 18.25 7.50 1.37
N LEU A 31 17.39 6.81 2.13
CA LEU A 31 16.35 5.95 1.56
C LEU A 31 15.33 6.75 0.74
N ALA A 32 14.92 7.93 1.22
CA ALA A 32 13.98 8.78 0.49
C ALA A 32 14.57 9.27 -0.84
N GLU A 33 15.84 9.68 -0.84
CA GLU A 33 16.57 10.08 -2.04
C GLU A 33 16.76 8.91 -3.01
N HIS A 34 17.21 7.75 -2.51
CA HIS A 34 17.49 6.56 -3.31
C HIS A 34 16.25 6.01 -4.02
N PHE A 35 15.10 6.02 -3.34
CA PHE A 35 13.83 5.54 -3.90
C PHE A 35 12.98 6.66 -4.53
N HIS A 36 13.49 7.89 -4.64
CA HIS A 36 12.80 9.05 -5.20
C HIS A 36 11.39 9.29 -4.63
N VAL A 37 11.25 9.12 -3.31
CA VAL A 37 10.00 9.31 -2.57
C VAL A 37 10.18 10.31 -1.43
N SER A 38 9.05 10.80 -0.91
CA SER A 38 9.09 11.67 0.26
C SER A 38 9.42 10.88 1.53
N ARG A 39 10.10 11.52 2.48
CA ARG A 39 10.40 10.93 3.80
C ARG A 39 9.16 10.37 4.53
N PRO A 40 7.98 11.04 4.52
CA PRO A 40 6.75 10.44 5.06
C PRO A 40 6.39 9.09 4.45
N THR A 41 6.62 8.90 3.15
CA THR A 41 6.36 7.64 2.46
C THR A 41 7.27 6.53 3.00
N ILE A 42 8.55 6.82 3.24
CA ILE A 42 9.48 5.87 3.86
C ILE A 42 9.01 5.51 5.28
N TYR A 43 8.61 6.50 6.10
CA TYR A 43 8.10 6.22 7.45
C TYR A 43 6.86 5.31 7.42
N ASP A 44 5.92 5.56 6.52
CA ASP A 44 4.73 4.71 6.34
C ASP A 44 5.09 3.28 5.92
N VAL A 45 6.05 3.14 4.99
CA VAL A 45 6.55 1.83 4.56
C VAL A 45 7.21 1.10 5.72
N LEU A 46 8.09 1.77 6.49
CA LEU A 46 8.76 1.16 7.64
C LEU A 46 7.79 0.77 8.74
N LYS A 47 6.77 1.60 9.02
CA LYS A 47 5.70 1.29 9.99
C LYS A 47 4.99 -0.02 9.62
N ARG A 48 4.73 -0.25 8.33
CA ARG A 48 4.06 -1.46 7.83
C ARG A 48 5.01 -2.65 7.71
N ALA A 49 6.24 -2.42 7.29
CA ALA A 49 7.27 -3.45 7.19
C ALA A 49 7.60 -4.07 8.55
N ARG A 50 7.52 -3.29 9.65
CA ARG A 50 7.59 -3.82 11.02
C ARG A 50 6.51 -4.86 11.33
N LEU A 51 5.34 -4.74 10.70
CA LEU A 51 4.24 -5.71 10.79
C LEU A 51 4.34 -6.84 9.74
N GLN A 52 5.46 -6.93 9.00
CA GLN A 52 5.66 -7.86 7.89
C GLN A 52 4.63 -7.74 6.76
N GLU A 53 4.00 -6.56 6.62
CA GLU A 53 2.97 -6.31 5.61
C GLU A 53 3.61 -5.92 4.26
N PHE A 54 3.99 -6.92 3.46
CA PHE A 54 4.56 -6.73 2.11
C PHE A 54 3.60 -7.07 0.97
N THR A 55 2.30 -7.10 1.23
CA THR A 55 1.29 -7.46 0.23
C THR A 55 0.56 -6.22 -0.31
N PRO A 56 0.02 -6.25 -1.55
CA PRO A 56 -0.86 -5.21 -2.03
C PRO A 56 -2.15 -5.22 -1.19
N ARG A 57 -2.50 -4.07 -0.63
CA ARG A 57 -3.79 -3.93 0.05
C ARG A 57 -4.91 -3.81 -0.96
N ASN A 58 -6.01 -4.50 -0.70
CA ASN A 58 -7.26 -4.28 -1.40
C ASN A 58 -7.79 -2.89 -1.03
N SER A 59 -7.75 -1.95 -1.97
CA SER A 59 -8.25 -0.58 -1.81
C SER A 59 -9.78 -0.49 -1.91
N THR A 60 -10.47 -1.62 -2.02
CA THR A 60 -11.93 -1.65 -2.06
C THR A 60 -12.48 -1.06 -0.77
N ASN A 61 -13.15 0.08 -0.89
CA ASN A 61 -13.79 0.77 0.23
C ASN A 61 -14.72 -0.20 0.97
N GLN A 62 -14.67 -0.20 2.30
CA GLN A 62 -15.49 -1.08 3.13
C GLN A 62 -16.98 -0.93 2.81
N ARG A 63 -17.45 0.28 2.45
CA ARG A 63 -18.81 0.54 1.98
C ARG A 63 -19.24 -0.41 0.86
N PHE A 64 -18.35 -0.76 -0.06
CA PHE A 64 -18.69 -1.65 -1.18
C PHE A 64 -18.65 -3.14 -0.84
N LYS A 65 -18.07 -3.49 0.31
CA LYS A 65 -18.01 -4.87 0.80
C LYS A 65 -19.21 -5.24 1.69
N THR A 66 -20.06 -4.27 2.05
CA THR A 66 -21.20 -4.53 2.94
C THR A 66 -22.39 -5.12 2.18
N LEU A 67 -23.11 -6.04 2.84
CA LEU A 67 -24.36 -6.59 2.32
C LEU A 67 -25.37 -5.49 1.98
N GLN A 68 -25.43 -4.43 2.81
CA GLN A 68 -26.28 -3.28 2.58
C GLN A 68 -26.02 -2.63 1.21
N TYR A 69 -24.75 -2.43 0.83
CA TYR A 69 -24.44 -1.89 -0.49
C TYR A 69 -24.78 -2.89 -1.60
N GLY A 70 -24.50 -4.18 -1.39
CA GLY A 70 -24.88 -5.25 -2.31
C GLY A 70 -26.37 -5.25 -2.64
N LEU A 71 -27.23 -5.22 -1.61
CA LEU A 71 -28.69 -5.19 -1.76
C LEU A 71 -29.17 -3.92 -2.47
N LYS A 72 -28.63 -2.74 -2.13
CA LYS A 72 -28.94 -1.48 -2.84
C LYS A 72 -28.58 -1.57 -4.32
N ARG A 73 -27.44 -2.19 -4.64
CA ARG A 73 -26.97 -2.36 -6.02
C ARG A 73 -27.85 -3.36 -6.77
N LEU A 74 -28.24 -4.47 -6.13
CA LEU A 74 -29.14 -5.47 -6.69
C LEU A 74 -30.50 -4.87 -7.05
N ALA A 75 -31.14 -4.20 -6.10
CA ALA A 75 -32.44 -3.54 -6.32
C ALA A 75 -32.41 -2.54 -7.48
N LYS A 76 -31.30 -1.81 -7.66
CA LYS A 76 -31.14 -0.89 -8.79
C LYS A 76 -31.03 -1.62 -10.14
N VAL A 77 -30.34 -2.76 -10.17
CA VAL A 77 -30.15 -3.55 -11.40
C VAL A 77 -31.45 -4.22 -11.82
N GLU A 78 -32.22 -4.75 -10.88
CA GLU A 78 -33.50 -5.42 -11.16
C GLU A 78 -34.63 -4.46 -11.56
N GLN A 79 -34.51 -3.17 -11.23
CA GLN A 79 -35.43 -2.13 -11.70
C GLN A 79 -35.18 -1.69 -13.15
N THR A 80 -34.08 -2.15 -13.77
CA THR A 80 -33.72 -1.85 -15.16
C THR A 80 -34.10 -3.02 -16.06
#